data_AF-A0A1V4JWW5-F1
#
_entry.id   AF-A0A1V4JWW5-F1
#
_cell.length_a   1.000
_cell.length_b   1.000
_cell.length_c   1.000
_cell.angle_alpha   90.00
_cell.angle_beta   90.00
_cell.angle_gamma   90.00
#
_symmetry.space_group_name_H-M   'P 1'
#
loop_
_entity.id
_entity.type
_entity.pdbx_description
1 polymer ?
#
loop_
_entity_poly.entity_id
_entity_poly.type
_entity_poly.pdbx_seq_one_letter_code
_entity_poly.pdbx_strand_id
1 'polypeptide(L)' 'MGGSGSRLVASEAPLTAILPQARLTCPCCNARKKDAVLTKCFHVFCFECVKSRYDTRQRKCPKCNAAFGAHDFHRVYIS' A
#
# COMPACT_ATOMS: atom_id res chain seq x y z
N MET A 1 -49.91 -9.45 11.05
CA MET A 1 -49.35 -8.89 12.29
C MET A 1 -47.84 -8.89 12.17
N GLY A 2 -47.23 -7.69 12.15
CA GLY A 2 -45.86 -7.39 12.56
C GLY A 2 -44.70 -8.12 11.89
N GLY A 3 -44.25 -7.62 10.73
CA GLY A 3 -42.90 -7.88 10.24
C GLY A 3 -41.86 -7.24 11.16
N SER A 4 -41.06 -8.06 11.84
CA SER A 4 -39.97 -7.59 12.71
C SER A 4 -38.69 -7.43 11.89
N GLY A 5 -38.69 -6.41 11.04
CA GLY A 5 -37.46 -5.84 10.50
C GLY A 5 -37.00 -4.71 11.40
N SER A 6 -35.84 -4.84 12.04
CA SER A 6 -35.05 -3.78 12.69
C SER A 6 -33.89 -4.48 13.42
N ARG A 7 -32.63 -4.10 13.32
CA ARG A 7 -31.97 -2.92 12.75
C ARG A 7 -30.50 -3.33 12.70
N LEU A 8 -29.87 -3.39 11.52
CA LEU A 8 -28.42 -3.50 11.43
C LEU A 8 -27.85 -2.24 12.07
N VAL A 9 -27.40 -2.31 13.32
CA VAL A 9 -26.52 -1.31 13.90
C VAL A 9 -25.17 -1.50 13.22
N ALA A 10 -25.02 -0.89 12.05
CA ALA A 10 -23.72 -0.60 11.49
C ALA A 10 -23.01 0.29 12.51
N SER A 11 -22.12 -0.33 13.28
CA SER A 11 -21.20 0.30 14.22
C SER A 11 -20.61 1.55 13.58
N GLU A 12 -20.94 2.71 14.11
CA GLU A 12 -20.36 4.00 13.73
C GLU A 12 -18.90 4.01 14.19
N ALA A 13 -18.00 3.53 13.34
CA ALA A 13 -16.59 3.75 13.52
C ALA A 13 -16.33 5.27 13.42
N PRO A 14 -15.65 5.91 14.38
CA PRO A 14 -15.39 7.34 14.32
C PRO A 14 -14.60 7.67 13.04
N LEU A 15 -14.96 8.76 12.36
CA LEU A 15 -14.34 9.22 11.10
C LEU A 15 -12.80 9.37 11.19
N THR A 16 -12.25 9.47 12.41
CA THR A 16 -10.81 9.46 12.68
C THR A 16 -10.14 8.09 12.49
N ALA A 17 -10.91 7.00 12.42
CA ALA A 17 -10.44 5.64 12.10
C ALA A 17 -10.24 5.41 10.59
N ILE A 18 -10.65 6.35 9.73
CA ILE A 18 -10.35 6.38 8.28
C ILE A 18 -8.97 7.05 8.07
N LEU A 19 -7.98 6.65 8.87
CA LEU A 19 -6.71 7.34 9.11
C LEU A 19 -5.96 7.72 7.81
N PRO A 20 -5.62 9.01 7.61
CA PRO A 20 -4.71 9.47 6.54
C PRO A 20 -3.32 8.82 6.57
N GLN A 21 -2.87 8.34 7.75
CA GLN A 21 -1.51 7.80 7.88
C GLN A 21 -1.34 6.39 7.27
N ALA A 22 -2.37 5.52 7.32
CA ALA A 22 -2.29 4.17 6.74
C ALA A 22 -2.05 4.20 5.22
N ARG A 23 -2.53 5.26 4.54
CA ARG A 23 -2.32 5.44 3.10
C ARG A 23 -0.87 5.76 2.75
N LEU A 24 -0.09 6.33 3.65
CA LEU A 24 1.29 6.76 3.39
C LEU A 24 2.35 5.76 3.88
N THR A 25 1.96 4.75 4.66
CA THR A 25 2.87 3.69 5.11
C THR A 25 3.03 2.59 4.05
N CYS A 26 4.26 2.12 3.85
CA CYS A 26 4.59 1.07 2.91
C CYS A 26 3.91 -0.25 3.31
N PRO A 27 3.09 -0.86 2.43
CA PRO A 27 2.36 -2.09 2.75
C PRO A 27 3.25 -3.33 2.80
N CYS A 28 4.52 -3.24 2.38
CA CYS A 28 5.46 -4.37 2.38
C CYS A 28 6.11 -4.57 3.75
N CYS A 29 6.35 -3.48 4.50
CA CYS A 29 7.01 -3.53 5.81
C CYS A 29 6.17 -2.97 6.94
N ASN A 30 5.06 -2.29 6.64
CA ASN A 30 4.17 -1.63 7.60
C ASN A 30 4.88 -0.68 8.58
N ALA A 31 6.08 -0.19 8.23
CA ALA A 31 6.91 0.61 9.10
C ALA A 31 7.34 1.95 8.46
N ARG A 32 7.86 1.91 7.23
CA ARG A 32 8.40 3.09 6.53
C ARG A 32 7.33 3.79 5.69
N LYS A 33 7.53 5.08 5.44
CA LYS A 33 6.72 5.84 4.49
C LYS A 33 6.94 5.34 3.05
N LYS A 34 5.93 5.53 2.20
CA LYS A 34 6.02 5.35 0.75
C LYS A 34 6.89 6.45 0.16
N ASP A 35 7.97 6.06 -0.50
CA ASP A 35 8.93 6.98 -1.14
C ASP A 35 9.56 6.37 -2.40
N ALA A 36 8.98 5.30 -2.95
CA ALA A 36 9.40 4.70 -4.22
C ALA A 36 8.24 4.15 -5.06
N VAL A 37 8.28 4.38 -6.37
CA VAL A 37 7.32 3.88 -7.34
C VAL A 37 7.98 2.87 -8.27
N LEU A 38 7.27 1.79 -8.62
CA LEU A 38 7.63 0.91 -9.74
C LEU A 38 7.00 1.44 -11.03
N THR A 39 7.79 1.84 -12.02
CA THR A 39 7.28 2.50 -13.24
C THR A 39 6.55 1.56 -14.20
N LYS A 40 6.76 0.24 -14.08
CA LYS A 40 6.04 -0.76 -14.89
C LYS A 40 4.58 -0.96 -14.48
N CYS A 41 4.23 -0.70 -13.22
CA CYS A 41 2.89 -1.00 -12.70
C CYS A 41 2.33 0.06 -11.75
N PHE A 42 3.06 1.16 -11.54
CA PHE A 42 2.70 2.32 -10.71
C PHE A 42 2.34 2.00 -9.25
N HIS A 43 2.76 0.84 -8.74
CA HIS A 43 2.60 0.51 -7.32
C HIS A 43 3.72 1.17 -6.50
N VAL A 44 3.34 1.70 -5.34
CA VAL A 44 4.20 2.53 -4.49
C VAL A 44 4.52 1.81 -3.18
N PHE A 45 5.80 1.79 -2.81
CA PHE A 45 6.35 1.17 -1.61
C PHE A 45 7.41 2.10 -0.98
N CYS A 46 8.11 1.65 0.05
CA CYS A 46 9.33 2.33 0.49
C CYS A 46 10.52 1.88 -0.37
N PHE A 47 11.49 2.77 -0.58
CA PHE A 47 12.68 2.53 -1.39
C PHE A 47 13.48 1.35 -0.88
N GLU A 48 13.60 1.20 0.45
CA GLU A 48 14.35 0.09 1.07
C GLU A 48 13.76 -1.29 0.70
N CYS A 49 12.44 -1.44 0.70
CA CYS A 49 11.79 -2.69 0.29
C CYS A 49 11.99 -2.99 -1.20
N VAL A 50 11.92 -1.96 -2.06
CA VAL A 50 12.12 -2.14 -3.51
C VAL A 50 13.58 -2.48 -3.81
N LYS A 51 14.52 -1.75 -3.20
CA LYS A 51 15.96 -1.93 -3.36
C LYS A 51 16.42 -3.30 -2.84
N SER A 52 15.95 -3.71 -1.67
CA SER A 52 16.21 -5.05 -1.11
C SER A 52 15.76 -6.16 -2.07
N ARG A 53 14.56 -6.05 -2.64
CA ARG A 53 14.06 -7.00 -3.65
C ARG A 53 14.90 -7.01 -4.93
N TYR A 54 15.36 -5.83 -5.38
CA TYR A 54 16.24 -5.73 -6.53
C TYR A 54 17.59 -6.43 -6.30
N ASP A 55 18.22 -6.17 -5.16
CA ASP A 55 19.55 -6.68 -4.78
C ASP A 55 19.52 -8.20 -4.51
N THR A 56 18.45 -8.69 -3.88
CA THR A 56 18.21 -10.14 -3.65
C THR A 56 17.64 -10.88 -4.85
N ARG A 57 17.56 -10.23 -6.02
CA ARG A 57 17.04 -10.79 -7.28
C ARG A 57 15.54 -11.20 -7.24
N GLN A 58 14.80 -10.77 -6.23
CA GLN A 58 13.33 -10.90 -6.13
C GLN A 58 12.60 -9.78 -6.89
N ARG A 59 12.99 -9.57 -8.15
CA ARG A 59 12.63 -8.43 -9.02
C ARG A 59 11.20 -8.47 -9.56
N LYS A 60 10.23 -8.71 -8.67
CA LYS A 60 8.80 -8.70 -8.93
C LYS A 60 8.06 -7.80 -7.94
N CYS A 61 7.08 -7.06 -8.44
CA CYS A 61 6.24 -6.17 -7.66
C CYS A 61 5.56 -6.95 -6.51
N PRO A 62 5.69 -6.51 -5.25
CA PRO A 62 5.04 -7.16 -4.11
C PRO A 62 3.51 -7.25 -4.22
N LYS A 63 2.87 -6.40 -5.04
CA LYS A 63 1.41 -6.31 -5.15
C LYS A 63 0.82 -7.04 -6.36
N CYS A 64 1.44 -6.91 -7.54
CA CYS A 64 0.89 -7.50 -8.78
C CYS A 64 1.85 -8.44 -9.51
N ASN A 65 3.01 -8.74 -8.91
CA ASN A 65 4.01 -9.67 -9.44
C ASN A 65 4.65 -9.24 -10.79
N ALA A 66 4.36 -8.03 -11.29
CA ALA A 66 5.02 -7.47 -12.48
C ALA A 66 6.54 -7.42 -12.29
N ALA A 67 7.29 -7.88 -13.29
CA ALA A 67 8.75 -7.82 -13.27
C ALA A 67 9.25 -6.37 -13.38
N PHE A 68 10.39 -6.06 -12.74
CA PHE A 68 11.01 -4.74 -12.81
C PHE A 68 12.55 -4.83 -12.83
N GLY A 69 13.21 -3.98 -13.60
CA GLY A 69 14.67 -3.89 -13.72
C GLY A 69 15.29 -2.72 -12.95
N ALA A 70 16.58 -2.45 -13.22
CA ALA A 70 17.37 -1.39 -12.57
C ALA A 70 16.80 0.02 -12.77
N HIS A 71 16.12 0.24 -13.90
CA HIS A 71 15.56 1.53 -14.32
C HIS A 71 14.05 1.62 -14.11
N ASP A 72 13.45 0.62 -13.45
CA ASP A 72 12.00 0.53 -13.30
C ASP A 72 11.51 0.90 -11.90
N PHE A 73 12.38 1.49 -11.08
CA PHE A 73 12.01 2.01 -9.77
C PHE A 73 12.74 3.30 -9.45
N HIS A 74 12.00 4.28 -8.94
CA HIS A 74 12.54 5.60 -8.60
C HIS A 74 11.99 6.10 -7.29
N ARG A 75 12.77 6.97 -6.63
CA ARG A 75 12.30 7.70 -5.46
C ARG A 75 11.23 8.70 -5.86
N VAL A 76 10.22 8.85 -5.01
CA VAL A 76 9.17 9.86 -5.13
C VAL A 76 9.01 10.59 -3.80
N TYR A 77 8.68 11.87 -3.87
CA TYR A 77 8.37 12.68 -2.70
C TYR A 77 6.85 12.89 -2.64
N ILE A 78 6.25 12.52 -1.50
CA ILE A 78 4.80 12.61 -1.27
C ILE A 78 4.59 13.52 -0.06
N SER A 79 3.97 14.68 -0.31
CA SER A 79 3.61 15.70 0.70
C SER A 79 2.22 15.48 1.27
#